data_AF-F8H0Q3-F1
#
_entry.id   AF-F8H0Q3-F1
#
_cell.length_a   1.000
_cell.length_b   1.000
_cell.length_c   1.000
_cell.angle_alpha   90.00
_cell.angle_beta   90.00
_cell.angle_gamma   90.00
#
_symmetry.space_group_name_H-M   'P 1'
#
loop_
_entity.id
_entity.type
_entity.pdbx_description
1 polymer ?
#
loop_
_entity_poly.entity_id
_entity_poly.type
_entity_poly.pdbx_seq_one_letter_code
_entity_poly.pdbx_strand_id
1 'polypeptide(L)'
;MNNRKHNTHLSQSDIALQIESLVQAIERSDTPAYRITHKRSGYEQVEQTRLSRYFTNVQQMYNLFDDRVPYDYSEHLLAFREAWEYIGLQRSPNGPVCMSETGTYWLSHQQSMNVLTERIRELTRQRRYQRKAGDRAYEARKQATEIIAYTDAVMSLYSRTTVIRLDLYYRPEAQARLRVEQVFEHLDDLIDKHSRQPIFEHLIADSTVIWPPIP
;
A
#
# COMPACT_ATOMS: atom_id res chain seq x y z
N MET A 1 -34.49 -18.21 -3.28
CA MET A 1 -33.73 -16.93 -3.30
C MET A 1 -32.63 -17.01 -2.25
N ASN A 2 -31.39 -17.28 -2.65
CA ASN A 2 -30.26 -17.40 -1.71
C ASN A 2 -29.47 -16.10 -1.67
N ASN A 3 -29.48 -15.50 -0.49
CA ASN A 3 -28.79 -14.27 -0.13
C ASN A 3 -27.27 -14.52 -0.17
N ARG A 4 -26.61 -14.16 -1.27
CA ARG A 4 -25.15 -14.14 -1.37
C ARG A 4 -24.63 -13.02 -0.46
N LYS A 5 -24.16 -13.37 0.74
CA LYS A 5 -23.26 -12.53 1.52
C LYS A 5 -22.01 -12.35 0.66
N HIS A 6 -21.88 -11.19 0.03
CA HIS A 6 -20.69 -10.83 -0.72
C HIS A 6 -19.53 -10.80 0.26
N ASN A 7 -18.46 -11.50 -0.08
CA ASN A 7 -17.23 -11.53 0.70
C ASN A 7 -16.65 -10.10 0.70
N THR A 8 -16.93 -9.31 1.75
CA THR A 8 -16.51 -7.90 1.90
C THR A 8 -15.09 -7.78 2.47
N HIS A 9 -14.22 -8.75 2.17
CA HIS A 9 -12.81 -8.69 2.52
C HIS A 9 -12.04 -8.25 1.28
N LEU A 10 -11.39 -7.09 1.38
CA LEU A 10 -10.53 -6.55 0.32
C LEU A 10 -9.27 -7.41 0.18
N SER A 11 -8.68 -7.42 -1.02
CA SER A 11 -7.36 -8.01 -1.22
C SER A 11 -6.29 -7.23 -0.45
N GLN A 12 -5.14 -7.84 -0.18
CA GLN A 12 -4.02 -7.11 0.44
C GLN A 12 -3.57 -5.91 -0.41
N SER A 13 -3.55 -6.08 -1.74
CA SER A 13 -3.22 -5.00 -2.68
C SER A 13 -4.22 -3.85 -2.62
N ASP A 14 -5.52 -4.15 -2.56
CA ASP A 14 -6.56 -3.12 -2.42
C ASP A 14 -6.44 -2.39 -1.08
N ILE A 15 -6.14 -3.11 0.00
CA ILE A 15 -5.92 -2.52 1.32
C ILE A 15 -4.68 -1.62 1.30
N ALA A 16 -3.59 -2.06 0.69
CA ALA A 16 -2.38 -1.27 0.51
C ALA A 16 -2.68 0.03 -0.25
N LEU A 17 -3.36 -0.05 -1.39
CA LEU A 17 -3.75 1.12 -2.19
C LEU A 17 -4.67 2.08 -1.42
N GLN A 18 -5.55 1.57 -0.55
CA GLN A 18 -6.36 2.44 0.30
C GLN A 18 -5.54 3.14 1.38
N ILE A 19 -4.53 2.47 1.96
CA ILE A 19 -3.58 3.11 2.89
C ILE A 19 -2.78 4.19 2.17
N GLU A 20 -2.27 3.93 0.97
CA GLU A 20 -1.55 4.93 0.17
C GLU A 20 -2.44 6.15 -0.12
N SER A 21 -3.66 5.89 -0.60
CA SER A 21 -4.63 6.95 -0.89
C SER A 21 -5.00 7.77 0.35
N LEU A 22 -5.08 7.13 1.53
CA LEU A 22 -5.30 7.80 2.81
C LEU A 22 -4.14 8.73 3.14
N VAL A 23 -2.91 8.22 3.13
CA VAL A 23 -1.72 9.00 3.51
C VAL A 23 -1.52 10.17 2.54
N GLN A 24 -1.65 9.95 1.23
CA GLN A 24 -1.58 11.02 0.24
C GLN A 24 -2.67 12.08 0.43
N ALA A 25 -3.89 11.67 0.82
CA ALA A 25 -4.96 12.63 1.10
C ALA A 25 -4.65 13.48 2.35
N ILE A 26 -3.99 12.91 3.35
CA ILE A 26 -3.52 13.60 4.56
C ILE A 26 -2.39 14.57 4.23
N GLU A 27 -1.43 14.18 3.37
CA GLU A 27 -0.35 15.07 2.92
C GLU A 27 -0.88 16.33 2.23
N ARG A 28 -1.95 16.18 1.46
CA ARG A 28 -2.57 17.27 0.68
C ARG A 28 -3.59 18.07 1.49
N SER A 29 -3.84 17.73 2.76
CA SER A 29 -4.89 18.37 3.57
C SER A 29 -4.54 18.52 5.05
N ASP A 30 -4.72 19.75 5.54
CA ASP A 30 -4.65 20.07 6.97
C ASP A 30 -5.97 19.82 7.72
N THR A 31 -6.98 19.28 7.05
CA THR A 31 -8.28 19.01 7.70
C THR A 31 -8.18 17.77 8.60
N PRO A 32 -8.90 17.72 9.74
CA PRO A 32 -9.00 16.50 10.54
C PRO A 32 -9.84 15.43 9.83
N ALA A 33 -9.72 14.17 10.23
CA ALA A 33 -10.57 13.09 9.73
C ALA A 33 -12.05 13.32 10.03
N TYR A 34 -12.37 13.90 11.18
CA TYR A 34 -13.70 14.24 11.65
C TYR A 34 -13.66 15.60 12.35
N ARG A 35 -14.66 16.44 12.14
CA ARG A 35 -14.84 17.66 12.94
C ARG A 35 -15.72 17.34 14.13
N ILE A 36 -15.16 17.45 15.32
CA ILE A 36 -15.87 17.16 16.56
C ILE A 36 -16.15 18.49 17.25
N THR A 37 -17.43 18.80 17.43
CA THR A 37 -17.90 20.01 18.11
C THR A 37 -18.74 19.62 19.31
N HIS A 38 -18.73 20.45 20.34
CA HIS A 38 -19.51 20.20 21.55
C HIS A 38 -20.71 21.13 21.57
N LYS A 39 -21.92 20.56 21.66
CA LYS A 39 -23.13 21.36 21.89
C LYS A 39 -23.12 21.91 23.32
N ARG A 40 -23.87 22.99 23.55
CA ARG A 40 -24.11 23.53 24.91
C ARG A 40 -24.70 22.49 25.88
N SER A 41 -25.33 21.44 25.36
CA SER A 41 -25.87 20.31 26.12
C SER A 41 -24.83 19.25 26.51
N GLY A 42 -23.55 19.42 26.16
CA GLY A 42 -22.47 18.47 26.47
C GLY A 42 -22.36 17.28 25.51
N TYR A 43 -23.30 17.12 24.56
CA TYR A 43 -23.23 16.08 23.55
C TYR A 43 -22.24 16.46 22.43
N GLU A 44 -21.42 15.48 22.04
CA GLU A 44 -20.54 15.58 20.87
C GLU A 44 -21.36 15.53 19.57
N GLN A 45 -21.13 16.50 18.69
CA GLN A 45 -21.57 16.48 17.31
C GLN A 45 -20.36 16.21 16.43
N VAL A 46 -20.41 15.08 15.72
CA VAL A 46 -19.36 14.64 14.81
C VAL A 46 -19.79 14.88 13.37
N GLU A 47 -19.01 15.66 12.64
CA GLU A 47 -19.20 15.93 11.22
C GLU A 47 -18.12 15.22 10.40
N GLN A 48 -18.54 14.54 9.34
CA GLN A 48 -17.63 13.89 8.41
C GLN A 48 -16.92 14.94 7.54
N THR A 49 -15.63 14.77 7.32
CA THR A 49 -14.83 15.53 6.36
C THR A 49 -14.57 14.69 5.11
N ARG A 50 -13.86 15.28 4.13
CA ARG A 50 -13.40 14.53 2.95
C ARG A 50 -12.46 13.38 3.32
N LEU A 51 -11.77 13.46 4.46
CA LEU A 51 -10.87 12.41 4.92
C LEU A 51 -11.62 11.23 5.56
N SER A 52 -12.81 11.44 6.13
CA SER A 52 -13.58 10.38 6.80
C SER A 52 -13.80 9.14 5.93
N ARG A 53 -13.95 9.32 4.61
CA ARG A 53 -14.20 8.22 3.65
C ARG A 53 -13.05 7.21 3.55
N TYR A 54 -11.82 7.63 3.87
CA TYR A 54 -10.66 6.74 3.78
C TYR A 54 -10.57 5.79 4.99
N PHE A 55 -11.29 6.09 6.08
CA PHE A 55 -11.30 5.26 7.29
C PHE A 55 -12.36 4.15 7.28
N THR A 56 -13.18 4.03 6.22
CA THR A 56 -14.26 3.02 6.15
C THR A 56 -13.75 1.58 6.32
N ASN A 57 -12.55 1.27 5.81
CA ASN A 57 -11.94 -0.06 5.91
C ASN A 57 -10.74 -0.10 6.86
N VAL A 58 -10.63 0.84 7.80
CA VAL A 58 -9.46 0.94 8.70
C VAL A 58 -9.21 -0.34 9.50
N GLN A 59 -10.26 -1.11 9.80
CA GLN A 59 -10.13 -2.40 10.46
C GLN A 59 -9.42 -3.45 9.59
N GLN A 60 -9.60 -3.41 8.27
CA GLN A 60 -8.89 -4.28 7.33
C GLN A 60 -7.46 -3.76 7.07
N MET A 61 -7.26 -2.44 7.05
CA MET A 61 -5.93 -1.81 7.01
C MET A 61 -5.05 -2.24 8.18
N TYR A 62 -5.64 -2.33 9.38
CA TYR A 62 -4.95 -2.87 10.55
C TYR A 62 -4.43 -4.30 10.33
N ASN A 63 -5.20 -5.13 9.63
CA ASN A 63 -4.87 -6.54 9.44
C ASN A 63 -3.80 -6.77 8.36
N LEU A 64 -3.36 -5.72 7.64
CA LEU A 64 -2.36 -5.84 6.59
C LEU A 64 -0.97 -6.16 7.15
N PHE A 65 -0.64 -5.61 8.32
CA PHE A 65 0.70 -5.65 8.90
C PHE A 65 0.93 -6.87 9.82
N ASP A 66 0.46 -8.05 9.44
CA ASP A 66 0.77 -9.29 10.19
C ASP A 66 2.27 -9.60 10.06
N ASP A 67 3.01 -9.61 11.18
CA ASP A 67 4.48 -9.60 11.34
C ASP A 67 5.21 -10.86 10.80
N ARG A 68 4.59 -11.63 9.91
CA ARG A 68 5.11 -12.93 9.48
C ARG A 68 6.23 -12.85 8.45
N VAL A 69 6.35 -11.76 7.68
CA VAL A 69 7.41 -11.56 6.68
C VAL A 69 7.75 -10.07 6.55
N PRO A 70 9.04 -9.69 6.44
CA PRO A 70 9.43 -8.32 6.08
C PRO A 70 8.95 -7.99 4.67
N TYR A 71 7.81 -7.34 4.59
CA TYR A 71 7.31 -6.74 3.37
C TYR A 71 8.02 -5.39 3.19
N ASP A 72 8.63 -5.15 2.03
CA ASP A 72 9.17 -3.82 1.68
C ASP A 72 8.00 -2.86 1.41
N TYR A 73 7.49 -2.28 2.50
CA TYR A 73 6.37 -1.37 2.47
C TYR A 73 6.77 -0.07 1.77
N SER A 74 5.87 0.50 0.96
CA SER A 74 6.01 1.88 0.49
C SER A 74 6.09 2.84 1.69
N GLU A 75 6.67 4.03 1.51
CA GLU A 75 6.80 5.00 2.61
C GLU A 75 5.45 5.32 3.22
N HIS A 76 4.38 5.36 2.41
CA HIS A 76 3.02 5.58 2.88
C HIS A 76 2.57 4.46 3.84
N LEU A 77 2.79 3.20 3.47
CA LEU A 77 2.44 2.07 4.34
C LEU A 77 3.28 2.07 5.62
N LEU A 78 4.56 2.40 5.53
CA LEU A 78 5.43 2.56 6.70
C LEU A 78 4.98 3.69 7.61
N ALA A 79 4.64 4.86 7.05
CA ALA A 79 4.18 6.01 7.83
C ALA A 79 2.84 5.72 8.51
N PHE A 80 1.93 5.03 7.82
CA PHE A 80 0.69 4.57 8.43
C PHE A 80 0.97 3.60 9.59
N ARG A 81 1.82 2.59 9.38
CA ARG A 81 2.22 1.62 10.43
C ARG A 81 2.87 2.32 11.62
N GLU A 82 3.86 3.18 11.38
CA GLU A 82 4.57 3.89 12.44
C GLU A 82 3.63 4.82 13.23
N ALA A 83 2.70 5.50 12.56
CA ALA A 83 1.69 6.32 13.24
C ALA A 83 0.78 5.47 14.12
N TRP A 84 0.31 4.35 13.57
CA TRP A 84 -0.54 3.38 14.25
C TRP A 84 0.12 2.82 15.52
N GLU A 85 1.37 2.38 15.42
CA GLU A 85 2.13 1.79 16.54
C GLU A 85 2.38 2.84 17.62
N TYR A 86 2.73 4.05 17.19
CA TYR A 86 3.03 5.15 18.10
C TYR A 86 1.83 5.56 18.96
N ILE A 87 0.64 5.65 18.37
CA ILE A 87 -0.56 6.06 19.11
C ILE A 87 -1.18 4.91 19.91
N GLY A 88 -0.66 3.68 19.76
CA GLY A 88 -1.18 2.49 20.43
C GLY A 88 -2.63 2.20 20.06
N LEU A 89 -2.97 2.31 18.77
CA LEU A 89 -4.32 2.01 18.29
C LEU A 89 -4.63 0.52 18.57
N GLN A 90 -5.86 0.21 18.95
CA GLN A 90 -6.30 -1.14 19.31
C GLN A 90 -7.61 -1.49 18.65
N ARG A 91 -7.86 -2.80 18.46
CA ARG A 91 -9.15 -3.29 17.98
C ARG A 91 -10.23 -3.07 19.04
N SER A 92 -11.39 -2.59 18.62
CA SER A 92 -12.59 -2.50 19.45
C SER A 92 -13.83 -2.85 18.61
N PRO A 93 -14.92 -3.35 19.22
CA PRO A 93 -16.15 -3.71 18.51
C PRO A 93 -16.74 -2.56 17.67
N ASN A 94 -16.49 -1.32 18.06
CA ASN A 94 -17.00 -0.11 17.39
C ASN A 94 -15.98 0.51 16.42
N GLY A 95 -14.96 -0.25 16.03
CA GLY A 95 -13.83 0.22 15.21
C GLY A 95 -12.59 0.52 16.06
N PRO A 96 -11.41 0.71 15.44
CA PRO A 96 -10.16 0.91 16.18
C PRO A 96 -10.17 2.18 17.02
N VAL A 97 -9.61 2.10 18.23
CA VAL A 97 -9.54 3.20 19.21
C VAL A 97 -8.14 3.30 19.82
N CYS A 98 -7.73 4.49 20.22
CA CYS A 98 -6.48 4.72 20.96
C CYS A 98 -6.78 5.40 22.31
N MET A 99 -5.78 5.38 23.20
CA MET A 99 -5.86 6.07 24.47
C MET A 99 -5.67 7.59 24.26
N SER A 100 -6.13 8.40 25.22
CA SER A 100 -5.80 9.82 25.26
C SER A 100 -4.29 10.03 25.42
N GLU A 101 -3.77 11.20 25.02
CA GLU A 101 -2.33 11.51 25.14
C GLU A 101 -1.81 11.36 26.58
N THR A 102 -2.66 11.63 27.57
CA THR A 102 -2.34 11.48 28.99
C THR A 102 -2.41 10.04 29.48
N GLY A 103 -2.89 9.10 28.67
CA GLY A 103 -3.05 7.69 29.02
C GLY A 103 -4.11 7.45 30.11
N THR A 104 -5.12 8.32 30.19
CA THR A 104 -6.11 8.30 31.30
C THR A 104 -7.46 7.73 30.90
N TYR A 105 -7.84 7.83 29.63
CA TYR A 105 -9.11 7.31 29.12
C TYR A 105 -8.99 6.91 27.65
N TRP A 106 -9.93 6.08 27.18
CA TRP A 106 -10.03 5.70 25.78
C TRP A 106 -10.79 6.75 24.97
N LEU A 107 -10.24 7.12 23.82
CA LEU A 107 -10.90 8.03 22.90
C LEU A 107 -12.01 7.32 22.13
N SER A 108 -12.99 8.08 21.63
CA SER A 108 -13.95 7.56 20.66
C SER A 108 -13.24 7.16 19.36
N HIS A 109 -13.90 6.35 18.52
CA HIS A 109 -13.34 5.95 17.23
C HIS A 109 -12.95 7.18 16.38
N GLN A 110 -13.83 8.17 16.30
CA GLN A 110 -13.63 9.38 15.50
C GLN A 110 -12.52 10.27 16.06
N GLN A 111 -12.42 10.40 17.39
CA GLN A 111 -11.28 11.06 18.03
C GLN A 111 -9.97 10.32 17.74
N SER A 112 -9.97 8.99 17.80
CA SER A 112 -8.80 8.16 17.52
C SER A 112 -8.33 8.30 16.06
N MET A 113 -9.25 8.37 15.10
CA MET A 113 -8.90 8.61 13.69
C MET A 113 -8.33 10.02 13.46
N ASN A 114 -8.77 11.02 14.23
CA ASN A 114 -8.14 12.35 14.21
C ASN A 114 -6.71 12.30 14.72
N VAL A 115 -6.46 11.61 15.83
CA VAL A 115 -5.10 11.44 16.39
C VAL A 115 -4.20 10.69 15.39
N LEU A 116 -4.69 9.62 14.77
CA LEU A 116 -3.97 8.90 13.72
C LEU A 116 -3.66 9.80 12.52
N THR A 117 -4.62 10.62 12.10
CA THR A 117 -4.44 11.58 10.99
C THR A 117 -3.34 12.59 11.28
N GLU A 118 -3.35 13.16 12.49
CA GLU A 118 -2.32 14.12 12.89
C GLU A 118 -0.95 13.46 12.93
N ARG A 119 -0.87 12.24 13.50
CA ARG A 119 0.40 11.53 13.59
C ARG A 119 0.98 11.16 12.22
N ILE A 120 0.13 10.72 11.29
CA ILE A 120 0.54 10.49 9.89
C ILE A 120 1.05 11.79 9.29
N ARG A 121 0.34 12.90 9.47
CA ARG A 121 0.76 14.22 8.95
C ARG A 121 2.11 14.66 9.50
N GLU A 122 2.35 14.46 10.79
CA GLU A 122 3.65 14.75 11.40
C GLU A 122 4.76 13.92 10.75
N LEU A 123 4.55 12.62 10.56
CA LEU A 123 5.53 11.72 9.96
C LEU A 123 5.84 12.08 8.50
N THR A 124 4.83 12.36 7.69
CA THR A 124 5.01 12.69 6.27
C THR A 124 5.72 14.03 6.05
N ARG A 125 5.65 14.93 7.03
CA ARG A 125 6.40 16.20 7.04
C ARG A 125 7.87 16.06 7.41
N GLN A 126 8.31 14.90 7.91
CA GLN A 126 9.69 14.71 8.30
C GLN A 126 10.59 14.51 7.08
N ARG A 127 11.80 15.08 7.14
CA ARG A 127 12.80 14.98 6.05
C ARG A 127 13.12 13.52 5.67
N ARG A 128 13.14 12.60 6.65
CA ARG A 128 13.41 11.17 6.40
C ARG A 128 12.36 10.53 5.48
N TYR A 129 11.10 10.92 5.62
CA TYR A 129 10.00 10.43 4.79
C TYR A 129 10.11 11.01 3.38
N GLN A 130 10.29 12.34 3.28
CA GLN A 130 10.39 13.04 1.99
C GLN A 130 11.58 12.58 1.14
N ARG A 131 12.67 12.11 1.77
CA ARG A 131 13.82 11.55 1.05
C ARG A 131 13.51 10.22 0.37
N LYS A 132 12.75 9.32 1.01
CA LYS A 132 12.46 7.98 0.48
C LYS A 132 11.76 8.00 -0.87
N ALA A 133 10.83 8.93 -1.09
CA ALA A 133 10.19 9.11 -2.39
C ALA A 133 11.20 9.51 -3.48
N GLY A 134 12.14 10.39 -3.15
CA GLY A 134 13.25 10.77 -4.03
C GLY A 134 14.20 9.62 -4.32
N ASP A 135 14.55 8.84 -3.30
CA ASP A 135 15.42 7.67 -3.42
C ASP A 135 14.79 6.61 -4.34
N ARG A 136 13.48 6.32 -4.19
CA ARG A 136 12.77 5.39 -5.11
C ARG A 136 12.73 5.93 -6.54
N ALA A 137 12.43 7.22 -6.73
CA ALA A 137 12.40 7.80 -8.07
C ALA A 137 13.77 7.75 -8.74
N TYR A 138 14.84 7.88 -7.95
CA TYR A 138 16.22 7.70 -8.41
C TYR A 138 16.51 6.24 -8.77
N GLU A 139 16.17 5.28 -7.90
CA GLU A 139 16.32 3.85 -8.16
C GLU A 139 15.56 3.38 -9.40
N ALA A 140 14.31 3.83 -9.58
CA ALA A 140 13.50 3.52 -10.76
C ALA A 140 14.14 4.08 -12.05
N ARG A 141 14.68 5.30 -12.01
CA ARG A 141 15.42 5.88 -13.15
C ARG A 141 16.71 5.12 -13.43
N LYS A 142 17.41 4.69 -12.39
CA LYS A 142 18.63 3.88 -12.51
C LYS A 142 18.31 2.54 -13.17
N GLN A 143 17.30 1.82 -12.69
CA GLN A 143 16.83 0.56 -13.29
C GLN A 143 16.42 0.76 -14.75
N ALA A 144 15.67 1.82 -15.07
CA ALA A 144 15.30 2.12 -16.45
C ALA A 144 16.53 2.33 -17.34
N THR A 145 17.55 3.03 -16.83
CA THR A 145 18.82 3.26 -17.54
C THR A 145 19.58 1.95 -17.75
N GLU A 146 19.62 1.08 -16.74
CA GLU A 146 20.25 -0.25 -16.83
C GLU A 146 19.57 -1.15 -17.86
N ILE A 147 18.23 -1.16 -17.92
CA ILE A 147 17.46 -1.93 -18.91
C ILE A 147 17.71 -1.42 -20.33
N ILE A 148 17.75 -0.09 -20.53
CA ILE A 148 18.08 0.50 -21.82
C ILE A 148 19.48 0.07 -22.25
N ALA A 149 20.48 0.21 -21.37
CA ALA A 149 21.85 -0.17 -21.67
C ALA A 149 21.98 -1.68 -21.99
N TYR A 150 21.27 -2.53 -21.25
CA TYR A 150 21.21 -3.97 -21.52
C TYR A 150 20.58 -4.26 -22.89
N THR A 151 19.45 -3.62 -23.19
CA THR A 151 18.74 -3.79 -24.47
C THR A 151 19.60 -3.34 -25.65
N ASP A 152 20.27 -2.19 -25.53
CA ASP A 152 21.17 -1.66 -26.55
C ASP A 152 22.36 -2.61 -26.78
N ALA A 153 22.94 -3.17 -25.72
CA ALA A 153 24.02 -4.15 -25.82
C ALA A 153 23.57 -5.41 -26.58
N VAL A 154 22.38 -5.94 -26.28
CA VAL A 154 21.81 -7.10 -26.99
C VAL A 154 21.56 -6.75 -28.46
N MET A 155 20.96 -5.59 -28.76
CA MET A 155 20.70 -5.17 -30.14
C MET A 155 21.98 -4.89 -30.94
N SER A 156 23.09 -4.55 -30.29
CA SER A 156 24.39 -4.38 -30.95
C SER A 156 25.01 -5.70 -31.44
N LEU A 157 24.68 -6.82 -30.79
CA LEU A 157 25.21 -8.15 -31.10
C LEU A 157 24.39 -8.89 -32.16
N TYR A 158 23.11 -8.57 -32.30
CA TYR A 158 22.18 -9.28 -33.16
C TYR A 158 21.53 -8.34 -34.19
N SER A 159 21.71 -8.64 -35.48
CA SER A 159 21.21 -7.82 -36.60
C SER A 159 19.68 -7.81 -36.74
N ARG A 160 18.97 -8.76 -36.11
CA ARG A 160 17.51 -8.86 -36.09
C ARG A 160 17.06 -9.33 -34.71
N THR A 161 16.33 -8.46 -34.00
CA THR A 161 15.80 -8.75 -32.66
C THR A 161 14.31 -8.47 -32.64
N THR A 162 13.51 -9.41 -32.14
CA THR A 162 12.08 -9.23 -31.89
C THR A 162 11.88 -9.00 -30.40
N VAL A 163 11.36 -7.84 -30.02
CA VAL A 163 11.04 -7.51 -28.63
C VAL A 163 9.58 -7.83 -28.35
N ILE A 164 9.32 -8.66 -27.32
CA ILE A 164 7.97 -9.00 -26.86
C ILE A 164 7.81 -8.45 -25.45
N ARG A 165 6.81 -7.60 -25.25
CA ARG A 165 6.38 -7.15 -23.91
C ARG A 165 5.18 -7.97 -23.47
N LEU A 166 5.26 -8.55 -22.28
CA LEU A 166 4.18 -9.31 -21.65
C LEU A 166 3.75 -8.61 -20.37
N ASP A 167 2.51 -8.15 -20.33
CA ASP A 167 1.90 -7.65 -19.09
C ASP A 167 1.07 -8.79 -18.48
N LEU A 168 1.54 -9.35 -17.36
CA LEU A 168 0.89 -10.46 -16.66
C LEU A 168 0.07 -9.94 -15.49
N TYR A 169 -1.19 -10.35 -15.43
CA TYR A 169 -2.11 -10.00 -14.35
C TYR A 169 -2.74 -11.25 -13.77
N TYR A 170 -2.93 -11.25 -12.44
CA TYR A 170 -3.74 -12.26 -11.79
C TYR A 170 -5.22 -12.05 -12.08
N ARG A 171 -5.97 -13.14 -12.21
CA ARG A 171 -7.43 -13.09 -12.37
C ARG A 171 -8.08 -12.46 -11.13
N PRO A 172 -9.17 -11.67 -11.26
CA PRO A 172 -9.81 -10.97 -10.15
C PRO A 172 -10.19 -11.88 -8.97
N GLU A 173 -10.59 -13.12 -9.25
CA GLU A 173 -10.99 -14.10 -8.23
C GLU A 173 -9.80 -14.60 -7.40
N ALA A 174 -8.60 -14.59 -7.97
CA ALA A 174 -7.35 -14.96 -7.30
C ALA A 174 -6.74 -13.76 -6.56
N GLN A 175 -6.92 -12.53 -7.06
CA GLN A 175 -6.39 -11.30 -6.44
C GLN A 175 -6.79 -11.14 -4.99
N ALA A 176 -8.04 -11.46 -4.63
CA ALA A 176 -8.53 -11.37 -3.24
C ALA A 176 -7.77 -12.27 -2.24
N ARG A 177 -7.10 -13.32 -2.72
CA ARG A 177 -6.40 -14.30 -1.89
C ARG A 177 -4.89 -14.23 -2.02
N LEU A 178 -4.41 -13.48 -3.01
CA LEU A 178 -2.99 -13.35 -3.29
C LEU A 178 -2.35 -12.48 -2.23
N ARG A 179 -1.31 -13.03 -1.64
CA ARG A 179 -0.37 -12.26 -0.86
C ARG A 179 0.87 -11.95 -1.69
N VAL A 180 1.55 -10.85 -1.40
CA VAL A 180 2.73 -10.44 -2.19
C VAL A 180 3.86 -11.47 -2.13
N GLU A 181 3.97 -12.23 -1.03
CA GLU A 181 4.93 -13.33 -0.94
C GLU A 181 4.68 -14.37 -2.03
N GLN A 182 3.42 -14.71 -2.27
CA GLN A 182 3.03 -15.63 -3.34
C GLN A 182 3.30 -15.03 -4.72
N VAL A 183 3.23 -13.70 -4.86
CA VAL A 183 3.55 -13.04 -6.13
C VAL A 183 5.03 -13.20 -6.48
N PHE A 184 5.92 -13.00 -5.50
CA PHE A 184 7.35 -13.22 -5.71
C PHE A 184 7.67 -14.70 -5.95
N GLU A 185 7.12 -15.62 -5.15
CA GLU A 185 7.29 -17.06 -5.36
C GLU A 185 6.81 -17.48 -6.77
N HIS A 186 5.64 -17.01 -7.22
CA HIS A 186 5.13 -17.32 -8.55
C HIS A 186 6.00 -16.71 -9.67
N LEU A 187 6.66 -15.58 -9.41
CA LEU A 187 7.56 -14.96 -10.38
C LEU A 187 8.85 -15.77 -10.51
N ASP A 188 9.45 -16.17 -9.39
CA ASP A 188 10.62 -17.05 -9.39
C ASP A 188 10.29 -18.37 -10.09
N ASP A 189 9.13 -18.95 -9.79
CA ASP A 189 8.61 -20.14 -10.47
C ASP A 189 8.45 -19.93 -11.98
N LEU A 190 8.00 -18.75 -12.40
CA LEU A 190 7.83 -18.40 -13.81
C LEU A 190 9.18 -18.30 -14.52
N ILE A 191 10.16 -17.63 -13.92
CA ILE A 191 11.53 -17.48 -14.45
C ILE A 191 12.20 -18.85 -14.54
N ASP A 192 12.09 -19.67 -13.48
CA ASP A 192 12.65 -21.02 -13.45
C ASP A 192 12.04 -21.92 -14.53
N LYS A 193 10.72 -21.87 -14.70
CA LYS A 193 10.01 -22.65 -15.73
C LYS A 193 10.34 -22.14 -17.13
N HIS A 194 10.52 -20.83 -17.30
CA HIS A 194 10.89 -20.22 -18.56
C HIS A 194 12.23 -20.79 -19.08
N SER A 195 13.23 -20.91 -18.21
CA SER A 195 14.56 -21.45 -18.58
C SER A 195 14.55 -22.88 -19.15
N ARG A 196 13.47 -23.64 -18.93
CA ARG A 196 13.37 -25.07 -19.29
C ARG A 196 12.36 -25.37 -20.41
N GLN A 197 11.74 -24.35 -20.99
CA GLN A 197 10.66 -24.52 -21.98
C GLN A 197 11.17 -24.34 -23.42
N PRO A 198 10.92 -25.31 -24.33
CA PRO A 198 11.40 -25.25 -25.72
C PRO A 198 10.91 -24.06 -26.53
N ILE A 199 9.76 -23.47 -26.17
CA ILE A 199 9.23 -22.26 -26.82
C ILE A 199 10.17 -21.05 -26.69
N PHE A 200 11.08 -21.08 -25.71
CA PHE A 200 12.09 -20.04 -25.46
C PHE A 200 13.49 -20.44 -25.92
N GLU A 201 13.63 -21.48 -26.76
CA GLU A 201 14.91 -21.91 -27.33
C GLU A 201 15.66 -20.78 -28.06
N HIS A 202 14.90 -19.84 -28.65
CA HIS A 202 15.44 -18.67 -29.34
C HIS A 202 15.40 -17.39 -28.51
N LEU A 203 15.10 -17.49 -27.20
CA LEU A 203 15.22 -16.34 -26.32
C LEU A 203 16.71 -16.03 -26.12
N ILE A 204 17.10 -14.83 -26.51
CA ILE A 204 18.48 -14.33 -26.40
C ILE A 204 18.68 -13.55 -25.10
N ALA A 205 17.63 -12.91 -24.61
CA ALA A 205 17.65 -12.02 -23.45
C ALA A 205 16.24 -11.88 -22.87
N ASP A 206 16.14 -11.88 -21.55
CA ASP A 206 14.95 -11.49 -20.79
C ASP A 206 15.30 -10.47 -19.72
N SER A 207 14.40 -9.51 -19.52
CA SER A 207 14.46 -8.57 -18.41
C SER A 207 13.09 -8.53 -17.77
N THR A 208 13.01 -8.96 -16.52
CA THR A 208 11.77 -8.93 -15.75
C THR A 208 11.81 -7.72 -14.82
N VAL A 209 10.82 -6.84 -14.95
CA VAL A 209 10.65 -5.69 -14.05
C VAL A 209 9.36 -5.89 -13.30
N ILE A 210 9.46 -5.99 -11.98
CA ILE A 210 8.28 -5.88 -11.12
C ILE A 210 7.97 -4.40 -11.04
N TRP A 211 6.98 -3.97 -11.82
CA TRP A 211 6.40 -2.65 -11.64
C TRP A 211 5.51 -2.73 -10.40
N PRO A 212 5.85 -2.09 -9.26
CA PRO A 212 4.85 -1.92 -8.23
C PRO A 212 3.67 -1.15 -8.87
N PRO A 213 2.43 -1.41 -8.48
CA PRO A 213 1.30 -0.64 -8.94
C PRO A 213 1.48 0.79 -8.41
N ILE A 214 2.07 1.68 -9.21
CA ILE A 214 2.06 3.12 -8.93
C ILE A 214 0.96 3.72 -9.81
N PRO A 215 -0.13 4.24 -9.21
CA PRO A 215 -0.85 5.38 -9.77
C PRO A 215 -0.06 6.69 -9.60
#